data_AF-A0A0F5QL38-F1
#
_entry.id   AF-A0A0F5QL38-F1
#
_cell.length_a   1.000
_cell.length_b   1.000
_cell.length_c   1.000
_cell.angle_alpha   90.00
_cell.angle_beta   90.00
_cell.angle_gamma   90.00
#
_symmetry.space_group_name_H-M   'P 1'
#
loop_
_entity.id
_entity.type
_entity.pdbx_description
1 polymer ?
#
loop_
_entity_poly.entity_id
_entity_poly.type
_entity_poly.pdbx_seq_one_letter_code
_entity_poly.pdbx_strand_id
1 'polypeptide(L)'
;MSNALAILSTFEQSQPELGVTELAQKLSLPKSSVSRLMSELEQSGYLERTTDRRYRPGPEMLRIGSLYKFGVLPVDRIDAAIKALVARFPASAYIAINRGIDTVILRLREGTSPIRFIVPEGSAVPAYSVAIGKAILARLTDHELAELLPERATCADPFYDMPKESLIAELVEARQRRFADLRDMAQRGVDAIGIAIKPAGGDTIGLALSFMISTPAGMRNEIIEALMEVGTTLGTALGDPYWRAPAK
;
A
#
# COMPACT_ATOMS: atom_id res chain seq x y z
N MET A 1 -11.93 3.44 -19.52
CA MET A 1 -11.92 2.20 -18.70
C MET A 1 -13.15 1.37 -19.06
N SER A 2 -13.04 0.05 -19.23
CA SER A 2 -14.20 -0.80 -19.54
C SER A 2 -15.21 -0.81 -18.38
N ASN A 3 -16.51 -0.84 -18.66
CA ASN A 3 -17.57 -0.88 -17.63
C ASN A 3 -17.42 -2.08 -16.68
N ALA A 4 -16.90 -3.22 -17.16
CA ALA A 4 -16.64 -4.39 -16.32
C ALA A 4 -15.53 -4.13 -15.29
N LEU A 5 -14.44 -3.47 -15.72
CA LEU A 5 -13.35 -3.07 -14.82
C LEU A 5 -13.83 -2.01 -13.83
N ALA A 6 -14.69 -1.08 -14.27
CA ALA A 6 -15.30 -0.11 -13.37
C ALA A 6 -16.14 -0.78 -12.28
N ILE A 7 -16.92 -1.82 -12.60
CA ILE A 7 -17.64 -2.62 -11.60
C ILE A 7 -16.66 -3.25 -10.61
N LEU A 8 -15.62 -3.96 -11.08
CA LEU A 8 -14.66 -4.61 -10.19
C LEU A 8 -13.94 -3.61 -9.26
N SER A 9 -13.65 -2.40 -9.74
CA SER A 9 -12.99 -1.35 -8.96
C SER A 9 -13.89 -0.66 -7.92
N THR A 10 -15.20 -0.95 -7.88
CA THR A 10 -16.11 -0.37 -6.88
C THR A 10 -16.21 -1.16 -5.58
N PHE A 11 -15.72 -2.39 -5.58
CA PHE A 11 -15.67 -3.22 -4.37
C PHE A 11 -14.56 -2.74 -3.46
N GLU A 12 -14.92 -2.50 -2.21
CA GLU A 12 -14.03 -1.99 -1.18
C GLU A 12 -14.23 -2.83 0.08
N GLN A 13 -13.26 -2.84 0.99
CA GLN A 13 -13.39 -3.65 2.20
C GLN A 13 -14.51 -3.18 3.13
N SER A 14 -14.82 -1.88 3.13
CA SER A 14 -15.96 -1.27 3.81
C SER A 14 -17.31 -1.65 3.18
N GLN A 15 -17.31 -2.08 1.92
CA GLN A 15 -18.49 -2.46 1.16
C GLN A 15 -18.19 -3.68 0.26
N PRO A 16 -18.01 -4.87 0.87
CA PRO A 16 -17.55 -6.07 0.14
C PRO A 16 -18.63 -6.69 -0.73
N GLU A 17 -19.90 -6.32 -0.51
CA GLU A 17 -21.04 -6.79 -1.27
C GLU A 17 -21.80 -5.61 -1.86
N LEU A 18 -22.22 -5.74 -3.12
CA LEU A 18 -22.91 -4.71 -3.88
C LEU A 18 -24.08 -5.28 -4.68
N GLY A 19 -25.19 -4.53 -4.73
CA GLY A 19 -26.34 -4.85 -5.57
C GLY A 19 -26.30 -4.16 -6.93
N VAL A 20 -27.05 -4.69 -7.90
CA VAL A 20 -27.17 -4.12 -9.26
C VAL A 20 -27.66 -2.67 -9.24
N THR A 21 -28.64 -2.34 -8.37
CA THR A 21 -29.19 -0.98 -8.29
C THR A 21 -28.15 0.01 -7.75
N GLU A 22 -27.41 -0.38 -6.71
CA GLU A 22 -26.36 0.45 -6.10
C GLU A 22 -25.24 0.72 -7.10
N LEU A 23 -24.79 -0.31 -7.82
CA LEU A 23 -23.76 -0.19 -8.87
C LEU A 23 -24.21 0.67 -10.05
N ALA A 24 -25.44 0.50 -10.51
CA ALA A 24 -26.01 1.33 -11.58
C ALA A 24 -26.02 2.81 -11.21
N GLN A 25 -26.34 3.13 -9.94
CA GLN A 25 -26.28 4.49 -9.43
C GLN A 25 -24.83 4.99 -9.27
N LYS A 26 -23.95 4.22 -8.60
CA LYS A 26 -22.55 4.60 -8.35
C LYS A 26 -21.77 4.85 -9.65
N LEU A 27 -22.05 4.07 -10.70
CA LEU A 27 -21.35 4.16 -11.99
C LEU A 27 -22.11 4.98 -13.05
N SER A 28 -23.30 5.51 -12.74
CA SER A 28 -24.18 6.17 -13.72
C SER A 28 -24.42 5.31 -14.99
N LEU A 29 -24.71 4.02 -14.81
CA LEU A 29 -24.94 3.06 -15.90
C LEU A 29 -26.37 2.51 -15.88
N PRO A 30 -26.95 2.12 -17.05
CA PRO A 30 -28.25 1.46 -17.08
C PRO A 30 -28.26 0.14 -16.29
N LYS A 31 -29.32 -0.10 -15.49
CA LYS A 31 -29.47 -1.32 -14.68
C LYS A 31 -29.36 -2.60 -15.51
N SER A 32 -29.91 -2.62 -16.73
CA SER A 32 -29.81 -3.75 -17.66
C SER A 32 -28.36 -4.06 -18.05
N SER A 33 -27.57 -3.02 -18.33
CA SER A 33 -26.14 -3.15 -18.64
C SER A 33 -25.34 -3.69 -17.46
N VAL A 34 -25.55 -3.15 -16.26
CA VAL A 34 -24.90 -3.63 -15.03
C VAL A 34 -25.29 -5.07 -14.75
N SER A 35 -26.58 -5.41 -14.80
CA SER A 35 -27.08 -6.77 -14.59
C SER A 35 -26.43 -7.78 -15.54
N ARG A 36 -26.31 -7.44 -16.83
CA ARG A 36 -25.65 -8.30 -17.82
C ARG A 36 -24.18 -8.49 -17.50
N LEU A 37 -23.43 -7.42 -17.25
CA LEU A 37 -22.00 -7.48 -16.94
C LEU A 37 -21.73 -8.26 -15.64
N MET A 38 -22.54 -8.07 -14.61
CA MET A 38 -22.39 -8.82 -13.36
C MET A 38 -22.65 -10.32 -13.56
N SER A 39 -23.64 -10.67 -14.39
CA SER A 39 -23.90 -12.08 -14.73
C SER A 39 -22.75 -12.70 -15.53
N GLU A 40 -22.14 -11.95 -16.45
CA GLU A 40 -20.95 -12.41 -17.21
C GLU A 40 -19.74 -12.62 -16.30
N LEU A 41 -19.50 -11.69 -15.36
CA LEU A 41 -18.43 -11.81 -14.36
C LEU A 41 -18.68 -12.96 -13.38
N GLU A 42 -19.94 -13.21 -13.01
CA GLU A 42 -20.35 -14.35 -12.18
C GLU A 42 -20.10 -15.68 -12.89
N GLN A 43 -20.55 -15.82 -14.14
CA GLN A 43 -20.31 -17.01 -14.96
C GLN A 43 -18.82 -17.29 -15.18
N SER A 44 -18.01 -16.24 -15.19
CA SER A 44 -16.55 -16.33 -15.33
C SER A 44 -15.82 -16.48 -13.98
N GLY A 45 -16.53 -16.54 -12.84
CA GLY A 45 -15.98 -16.76 -11.50
C GLY A 45 -15.32 -15.54 -10.83
N TYR A 46 -15.34 -14.36 -11.47
CA TYR A 46 -14.78 -13.11 -10.93
C TYR A 46 -15.68 -12.47 -9.87
N LEU A 47 -16.99 -12.69 -9.98
CA LEU A 47 -17.97 -12.38 -8.95
C LEU A 47 -18.67 -13.65 -8.52
N GLU A 48 -19.26 -13.63 -7.32
CA GLU A 48 -20.22 -14.64 -6.90
C GLU A 48 -21.44 -13.96 -6.29
N ARG A 49 -22.61 -14.56 -6.53
CA ARG A 49 -23.87 -14.04 -6.03
C ARG A 49 -24.16 -14.60 -4.64
N THR A 50 -24.47 -13.71 -3.71
CA THR A 50 -24.81 -14.07 -2.33
C THR A 50 -26.29 -14.46 -2.22
N THR A 51 -26.66 -15.06 -1.08
CA THR A 51 -28.05 -15.47 -0.80
C THR A 51 -29.04 -14.30 -0.91
N ASP A 52 -28.58 -13.09 -0.61
CA ASP A 52 -29.39 -11.86 -0.63
C ASP A 52 -29.43 -11.20 -2.01
N ARG A 53 -29.07 -11.94 -3.07
CA ARG A 53 -29.01 -11.48 -4.47
C ARG A 53 -28.05 -10.30 -4.70
N ARG A 54 -27.10 -10.08 -3.79
CA ARG A 54 -25.97 -9.17 -3.98
C ARG A 54 -24.80 -9.93 -4.59
N TYR A 55 -23.75 -9.22 -4.95
CA TYR A 55 -22.54 -9.82 -5.49
C TYR A 55 -21.35 -9.42 -4.65
N ARG A 56 -20.34 -10.29 -4.63
CA ARG A 56 -19.03 -10.05 -4.01
C ARG A 56 -17.91 -10.62 -4.90
N PRO A 57 -16.63 -10.27 -4.66
CA PRO A 57 -15.52 -10.89 -5.38
C PRO A 57 -15.55 -12.42 -5.27
N GLY A 58 -15.44 -13.09 -6.43
CA GLY A 58 -15.44 -14.55 -6.54
C GLY A 58 -14.02 -15.15 -6.46
N PRO A 59 -13.91 -16.49 -6.44
CA PRO A 59 -12.63 -17.20 -6.26
C PRO A 59 -11.60 -16.93 -7.36
N GLU A 60 -12.03 -16.56 -8.57
CA GLU A 60 -11.11 -16.25 -9.67
C GLU A 60 -10.24 -15.01 -9.39
N MET A 61 -10.78 -14.04 -8.64
CA MET A 61 -10.03 -12.87 -8.19
C MET A 61 -8.86 -13.28 -7.28
N LEU A 62 -9.08 -14.24 -6.38
CA LEU A 62 -8.02 -14.78 -5.52
C LEU A 62 -6.99 -15.56 -6.33
N ARG A 63 -7.43 -16.39 -7.28
CA ARG A 63 -6.54 -17.19 -8.14
C ARG A 63 -5.58 -16.30 -8.91
N ILE A 64 -6.08 -15.26 -9.59
CA ILE A 64 -5.28 -14.33 -10.37
C ILE A 64 -4.40 -13.46 -9.45
N GLY A 65 -4.94 -12.94 -8.35
CA GLY A 65 -4.17 -12.17 -7.38
C GLY A 65 -3.00 -12.96 -6.78
N SER A 66 -3.17 -14.26 -6.58
CA SER A 66 -2.11 -15.15 -6.10
C SER A 66 -0.97 -15.29 -7.12
N LEU A 67 -1.26 -15.30 -8.43
CA LEU A 67 -0.22 -15.33 -9.47
C LEU A 67 0.69 -14.10 -9.41
N TYR A 68 0.14 -12.93 -9.08
CA TYR A 68 0.93 -11.72 -8.88
C TYR A 68 1.89 -11.87 -7.68
N LYS A 69 1.39 -12.40 -6.55
CA LYS A 69 2.20 -12.62 -5.33
C LYS A 69 3.35 -13.61 -5.56
N PHE A 70 3.13 -14.70 -6.28
CA PHE A 70 4.15 -15.76 -6.48
C PHE A 70 5.06 -15.56 -7.69
N GLY A 71 4.64 -14.80 -8.71
CA GLY A 71 5.34 -14.73 -9.99
C GLY A 71 6.17 -13.46 -10.23
N VAL A 72 5.82 -12.34 -9.58
CA VAL A 72 6.31 -11.01 -10.00
C VAL A 72 7.25 -10.36 -8.98
N LEU A 73 7.11 -10.70 -7.70
CA LEU A 73 7.80 -9.99 -6.63
C LEU A 73 8.58 -10.97 -5.73
N PRO A 74 9.78 -10.60 -5.24
CA PRO A 74 10.56 -11.39 -4.28
C PRO A 74 9.94 -11.32 -2.86
N VAL A 75 8.62 -11.46 -2.75
CA VAL A 75 7.85 -11.25 -1.51
C VAL A 75 8.36 -12.16 -0.42
N ASP A 76 8.73 -13.41 -0.69
CA ASP A 76 9.17 -14.35 0.35
C ASP A 76 10.46 -13.89 1.06
N ARG A 77 11.43 -13.31 0.32
CA ARG A 77 12.66 -12.79 0.91
C ARG A 77 12.38 -11.55 1.76
N ILE A 78 11.49 -10.69 1.28
CA ILE A 78 11.07 -9.47 1.98
C ILE A 78 10.23 -9.82 3.22
N ASP A 79 9.35 -10.80 3.09
CA ASP A 79 8.48 -11.34 4.15
C ASP A 79 9.30 -11.96 5.28
N ALA A 80 10.36 -12.70 4.96
CA ALA A 80 11.29 -13.22 5.96
C ALA A 80 11.98 -12.09 6.74
N ALA A 81 12.41 -11.03 6.06
CA ALA A 81 13.03 -9.86 6.71
C ALA A 81 12.05 -9.13 7.62
N ILE A 82 10.82 -8.84 7.16
CA ILE A 82 9.83 -8.17 8.01
C ILE A 82 9.36 -9.05 9.17
N LYS A 83 9.31 -10.38 9.01
CA LYS A 83 9.01 -11.31 10.11
C LYS A 83 10.04 -11.19 11.23
N ALA A 84 11.32 -11.07 10.90
CA ALA A 84 12.38 -10.86 11.89
C ALA A 84 12.22 -9.51 12.63
N LEU A 85 11.83 -8.45 11.91
CA LEU A 85 11.56 -7.14 12.51
C LEU A 85 10.38 -7.17 13.49
N VAL A 86 9.27 -7.81 13.12
CA VAL A 86 8.09 -7.95 13.99
C VAL A 86 8.38 -8.80 15.23
N ALA A 87 9.30 -9.76 15.14
CA ALA A 87 9.74 -10.52 16.31
C ALA A 87 10.61 -9.69 17.27
N ARG A 88 11.29 -8.65 16.77
CA ARG A 88 12.19 -7.78 17.53
C ARG A 88 11.48 -6.59 18.16
N PHE A 89 10.49 -6.02 17.47
CA PHE A 89 9.80 -4.79 17.88
C PHE A 89 8.30 -5.03 18.08
N PRO A 90 7.65 -4.36 19.05
CA PRO A 90 6.19 -4.37 19.21
C PRO A 90 5.51 -3.52 18.11
N ALA A 91 5.72 -3.89 16.85
CA ALA A 91 5.33 -3.15 15.66
C ALA A 91 4.71 -4.09 14.62
N SER A 92 3.75 -3.59 13.85
CA SER A 92 3.21 -4.30 12.68
C SER A 92 4.01 -3.94 11.44
N ALA A 93 4.28 -4.92 10.59
CA ALA A 93 5.03 -4.70 9.35
C ALA A 93 4.17 -4.86 8.10
N TYR A 94 4.47 -4.04 7.10
CA TYR A 94 3.74 -3.96 5.84
C TYR A 94 4.69 -4.13 4.66
N ILE A 95 4.20 -4.78 3.60
CA ILE A 95 4.80 -4.78 2.26
C ILE A 95 3.76 -4.20 1.32
N ALA A 96 4.16 -3.26 0.48
CA ALA A 96 3.28 -2.61 -0.48
C ALA A 96 4.00 -2.28 -1.78
N ILE A 97 3.21 -1.98 -2.80
CA ILE A 97 3.65 -1.35 -4.05
C ILE A 97 2.79 -0.12 -4.30
N ASN A 98 3.29 0.82 -5.10
CA ASN A 98 2.45 1.91 -5.60
C ASN A 98 1.84 1.55 -6.95
N ARG A 99 0.61 2.00 -7.14
CA ARG A 99 -0.07 2.04 -8.44
C ARG A 99 -0.62 3.44 -8.64
N GLY A 100 0.09 4.23 -9.44
CA GLY A 100 -0.20 5.66 -9.56
C GLY A 100 -0.03 6.36 -8.21
N ILE A 101 -1.07 7.08 -7.77
CA ILE A 101 -1.06 7.84 -6.52
C ILE A 101 -1.38 7.01 -5.27
N ASP A 102 -1.77 5.74 -5.45
CA ASP A 102 -2.18 4.85 -4.36
C ASP A 102 -1.09 3.82 -4.04
N THR A 103 -1.03 3.40 -2.79
CA THR A 103 -0.27 2.24 -2.31
C THR A 103 -1.24 1.08 -2.12
N VAL A 104 -0.86 -0.12 -2.59
CA VAL A 104 -1.61 -1.36 -2.40
C VAL A 104 -0.85 -2.26 -1.43
N ILE A 105 -1.49 -2.66 -0.33
CA ILE A 105 -0.89 -3.54 0.67
C ILE A 105 -0.88 -4.98 0.14
N LEU A 106 0.31 -5.54 0.00
CA LEU A 106 0.51 -6.90 -0.48
C LEU A 106 0.58 -7.92 0.66
N ARG A 107 1.19 -7.50 1.78
CA ARG A 107 1.39 -8.33 2.97
C ARG A 107 1.28 -7.49 4.23
N LEU A 108 0.64 -8.07 5.23
CA LEU A 108 0.66 -7.61 6.60
C LEU A 108 1.24 -8.71 7.51
N ARG A 109 2.12 -8.30 8.42
CA ARG A 109 2.57 -9.08 9.57
C ARG A 109 2.19 -8.31 10.83
N GLU A 110 1.15 -8.78 11.50
CA GLU A 110 0.68 -8.18 12.75
C GLU A 110 1.70 -8.37 13.86
N GLY A 111 2.04 -7.28 14.54
CA GLY A 111 2.86 -7.30 15.75
C GLY A 111 2.03 -7.43 17.02
N THR A 112 2.69 -7.29 18.16
CA THR A 112 2.08 -7.39 19.50
C THR A 112 1.54 -6.06 20.03
N SER A 113 1.59 -4.99 19.22
CA SER A 113 1.09 -3.67 19.60
C SER A 113 -0.42 -3.71 19.92
N PRO A 114 -0.88 -3.06 21.00
CA PRO A 114 -2.28 -3.11 21.41
C PRO A 114 -3.24 -2.32 20.49
N ILE A 115 -2.75 -1.39 19.66
CA ILE A 115 -3.59 -0.65 18.70
C ILE A 115 -3.64 -1.38 17.36
N ARG A 116 -4.87 -1.65 16.91
CA ARG A 116 -5.21 -2.35 15.67
C ARG A 116 -5.56 -1.37 14.54
N PHE A 117 -4.74 -0.33 14.32
CA PHE A 117 -4.81 0.37 13.03
C PHE A 117 -4.11 -0.49 11.99
N ILE A 118 -4.89 -1.42 11.47
CA ILE A 118 -4.47 -2.42 10.51
C ILE A 118 -5.04 -2.00 9.16
N VAL A 119 -4.17 -1.71 8.19
CA VAL A 119 -4.54 -1.61 6.78
C VAL A 119 -4.45 -3.02 6.20
N PRO A 120 -5.57 -3.68 5.88
CA PRO A 120 -5.55 -5.09 5.51
C PRO A 120 -4.86 -5.35 4.16
N GLU A 121 -4.47 -6.60 3.94
CA GLU A 121 -3.96 -7.02 2.62
C GLU A 121 -5.01 -6.79 1.54
N GLY A 122 -4.58 -6.27 0.39
CA GLY A 122 -5.45 -5.92 -0.74
C GLY A 122 -6.04 -4.51 -0.66
N SER A 123 -5.96 -3.82 0.48
CA SER A 123 -6.40 -2.43 0.58
C SER A 123 -5.52 -1.51 -0.25
N ALA A 124 -6.15 -0.51 -0.88
CA ALA A 124 -5.50 0.60 -1.54
C ALA A 124 -5.75 1.88 -0.75
N VAL A 125 -4.69 2.65 -0.48
CA VAL A 125 -4.76 3.94 0.23
C VAL A 125 -3.86 4.95 -0.48
N PRO A 126 -4.12 6.26 -0.38
CA PRO A 126 -3.24 7.27 -0.99
C PRO A 126 -1.79 7.08 -0.53
N ALA A 127 -0.86 6.93 -1.47
CA ALA A 127 0.53 6.62 -1.15
C ALA A 127 1.19 7.72 -0.30
N TYR A 128 0.78 8.97 -0.50
CA TYR A 128 1.26 10.10 0.27
C TYR A 128 0.69 10.16 1.69
N SER A 129 -0.29 9.35 2.09
CA SER A 129 -0.84 9.41 3.47
C SER A 129 -0.22 8.38 4.42
N VAL A 130 0.62 7.46 3.92
CA VAL A 130 1.23 6.38 4.71
C VAL A 130 2.74 6.32 4.52
N ALA A 131 3.49 5.95 5.58
CA ALA A 131 4.97 5.93 5.53
C ALA A 131 5.52 5.02 4.41
N ILE A 132 4.90 3.85 4.21
CA ILE A 132 5.32 2.91 3.16
C ILE A 132 5.16 3.49 1.76
N GLY A 133 4.04 4.19 1.51
CA GLY A 133 3.75 4.82 0.23
C GLY A 133 4.63 6.05 -0.01
N LYS A 134 4.85 6.87 1.03
CA LYS A 134 5.81 8.00 0.98
C LYS A 134 7.22 7.50 0.67
N ALA A 135 7.65 6.39 1.26
CA ALA A 135 8.96 5.81 0.97
C ALA A 135 9.08 5.36 -0.50
N ILE A 136 8.02 4.79 -1.09
CA ILE A 136 8.00 4.42 -2.51
C ILE A 136 7.99 5.68 -3.39
N LEU A 137 7.15 6.67 -3.08
CA LEU A 137 7.07 7.94 -3.82
C LEU A 137 8.41 8.70 -3.79
N ALA A 138 9.11 8.68 -2.66
CA ALA A 138 10.44 9.29 -2.53
C ALA A 138 11.47 8.70 -3.51
N ARG A 139 11.22 7.54 -4.12
CA ARG A 139 12.09 6.95 -5.15
C ARG A 139 11.87 7.53 -6.55
N LEU A 140 10.77 8.24 -6.77
CA LEU A 140 10.51 8.97 -8.02
C LEU A 140 11.38 10.22 -8.11
N THR A 141 11.60 10.71 -9.32
CA THR A 141 12.24 12.01 -9.59
C THR A 141 11.30 13.17 -9.26
N ASP A 142 11.84 14.38 -9.14
CA ASP A 142 11.04 15.57 -8.83
C ASP A 142 10.02 15.87 -9.93
N HIS A 143 10.37 15.58 -11.20
CA HIS A 143 9.47 15.69 -12.34
C HIS A 143 8.30 14.69 -12.24
N GLU A 144 8.61 13.41 -11.99
CA GLU A 144 7.56 12.38 -11.82
C GLU A 144 6.63 12.70 -10.65
N LEU A 145 7.16 13.23 -9.54
CA LEU A 145 6.34 13.68 -8.41
C LEU A 145 5.44 14.86 -8.79
N ALA A 146 5.97 15.84 -9.54
CA ALA A 146 5.21 16.99 -9.99
C ALA A 146 4.08 16.60 -10.97
N GLU A 147 4.25 15.58 -11.80
CA GLU A 147 3.20 15.07 -12.68
C GLU A 147 2.17 14.21 -11.94
N LEU A 148 2.63 13.39 -11.00
CA LEU A 148 1.80 12.40 -10.33
C LEU A 148 0.93 12.99 -9.21
N LEU A 149 1.47 13.92 -8.43
CA LEU A 149 0.83 14.40 -7.21
C LEU A 149 -0.27 15.43 -7.50
N PRO A 150 -1.39 15.38 -6.77
CA PRO A 150 -2.42 16.41 -6.85
C PRO A 150 -1.93 17.73 -6.29
N GLU A 151 -2.53 18.85 -6.70
CA GLU A 151 -2.24 20.20 -6.18
C GLU A 151 -2.46 20.32 -4.67
N ARG A 152 -3.41 19.54 -4.14
CA ARG A 152 -3.62 19.36 -2.70
C ARG A 152 -3.81 17.88 -2.38
N ALA A 153 -3.03 17.39 -1.42
CA ALA A 153 -3.09 16.03 -0.94
C ALA A 153 -4.01 15.95 0.27
N THR A 154 -5.13 15.23 0.13
CA THR A 154 -6.09 14.96 1.20
C THR A 154 -6.30 13.45 1.35
N CYS A 155 -6.69 13.00 2.54
CA CYS A 155 -7.04 11.60 2.75
C CYS A 155 -8.27 11.46 3.65
N ALA A 156 -8.56 10.24 4.11
CA ALA A 156 -9.69 9.99 4.99
C ALA A 156 -9.54 10.67 6.36
N ASP A 157 -8.31 10.99 6.79
CA ASP A 157 -8.10 11.85 7.97
C ASP A 157 -8.43 13.31 7.60
N PRO A 158 -9.46 13.93 8.22
CA PRO A 158 -9.85 15.30 7.92
C PRO A 158 -8.79 16.34 8.30
N PHE A 159 -7.79 15.98 9.10
CA PHE A 159 -6.67 16.85 9.47
C PHE A 159 -5.48 16.74 8.50
N TYR A 160 -5.53 15.79 7.56
CA TYR A 160 -4.51 15.64 6.52
C TYR A 160 -4.89 16.47 5.29
N ASP A 161 -4.32 17.68 5.20
CA ASP A 161 -4.42 18.55 4.04
C ASP A 161 -3.06 19.23 3.81
N MET A 162 -2.38 18.82 2.74
CA MET A 162 -1.02 19.27 2.43
C MET A 162 -0.92 19.80 1.00
N PRO A 163 -0.39 21.02 0.79
CA PRO A 163 -0.06 21.52 -0.54
C PRO A 163 0.99 20.65 -1.23
N LYS A 164 0.88 20.52 -2.55
CA LYS A 164 1.79 19.71 -3.38
C LYS A 164 3.25 20.01 -3.15
N GLU A 165 3.63 21.28 -3.06
CA GLU A 165 5.02 21.71 -2.89
C GLU A 165 5.59 21.24 -1.54
N SER A 166 4.76 21.28 -0.49
CA SER A 166 5.16 20.80 0.85
C SER A 166 5.32 19.28 0.85
N LEU A 167 4.42 18.57 0.17
CA LEU A 167 4.52 17.12 0.03
C LEU A 167 5.76 16.72 -0.77
N ILE A 168 6.07 17.42 -1.87
CA ILE A 168 7.29 17.19 -2.66
C ILE A 168 8.53 17.41 -1.79
N ALA A 169 8.58 18.51 -1.03
CA ALA A 169 9.71 18.79 -0.14
C ALA A 169 9.92 17.66 0.89
N GLU A 170 8.85 17.18 1.52
CA GLU A 170 8.91 16.05 2.47
C GLU A 170 9.43 14.77 1.80
N LEU A 171 8.96 14.46 0.59
CA LEU A 171 9.40 13.28 -0.17
C LEU A 171 10.86 13.38 -0.63
N VAL A 172 11.33 14.58 -0.97
CA VAL A 172 12.75 14.84 -1.28
C VAL A 172 13.61 14.63 -0.03
N GLU A 173 13.19 15.10 1.13
CA GLU A 173 13.88 14.84 2.39
C GLU A 173 13.93 13.33 2.70
N ALA A 174 12.79 12.64 2.56
CA ALA A 174 12.71 11.19 2.69
C ALA A 174 13.67 10.45 1.74
N ARG A 175 13.81 10.94 0.50
CA ARG A 175 14.77 10.40 -0.48
C ARG A 175 16.22 10.58 -0.03
N GLN A 176 16.56 11.71 0.59
CA GLN A 176 17.93 11.99 1.05
C GLN A 176 18.31 11.09 2.24
N ARG A 177 17.41 10.95 3.22
CA ARG A 177 17.63 10.10 4.40
C ARG A 177 17.36 8.60 4.18
N ARG A 178 16.74 8.25 3.04
CA ARG A 178 16.37 6.89 2.60
C ARG A 178 15.25 6.19 3.36
N PHE A 179 14.52 6.95 4.17
CA PHE A 179 13.31 6.47 4.83
C PHE A 179 12.27 7.60 4.91
N ALA A 180 11.00 7.22 4.93
CA ALA A 180 9.90 8.09 5.28
C ALA A 180 9.56 7.90 6.77
N ASP A 181 9.39 9.00 7.50
CA ASP A 181 8.94 9.02 8.89
C ASP A 181 7.60 9.72 8.91
N LEU A 182 6.56 8.99 9.27
CA LEU A 182 5.21 9.51 9.43
C LEU A 182 4.88 9.52 10.91
N ARG A 183 4.55 10.70 11.43
CA ARG A 183 4.26 10.89 12.85
C ARG A 183 2.82 11.30 13.04
N ASP A 184 2.08 10.57 13.86
CA ASP A 184 0.74 10.96 14.33
C ASP A 184 -0.24 11.43 13.22
N MET A 185 -0.09 10.91 11.99
CA MET A 185 -0.70 11.50 10.79
C MET A 185 -1.62 10.57 9.99
N ALA A 186 -1.33 9.26 9.91
CA ALA A 186 -2.26 8.31 9.28
C ALA A 186 -3.37 7.89 10.26
N GLN A 187 -3.01 7.82 11.55
CA GLN A 187 -3.86 7.50 12.68
C GLN A 187 -3.24 8.16 13.90
N ARG A 188 -4.04 8.88 14.69
CA ARG A 188 -3.55 9.48 15.92
C ARG A 188 -3.02 8.43 16.90
N GLY A 189 -1.87 8.70 17.50
CA GLY A 189 -1.16 7.82 18.43
C GLY A 189 -0.30 6.75 17.76
N VAL A 190 -0.21 6.74 16.42
CA VAL A 190 0.54 5.75 15.66
C VAL A 190 1.59 6.44 14.79
N ASP A 191 2.83 5.98 14.95
CA ASP A 191 3.95 6.36 14.11
C ASP A 191 4.28 5.23 13.14
N ALA A 192 4.90 5.59 12.02
CA ALA A 192 5.40 4.61 11.06
C ALA A 192 6.68 5.07 10.39
N ILE A 193 7.60 4.13 10.18
CA ILE A 193 8.82 4.32 9.40
C ILE A 193 8.76 3.41 8.20
N GLY A 194 8.99 3.96 7.00
CA GLY A 194 8.97 3.24 5.73
C GLY A 194 10.27 3.37 4.96
N ILE A 195 10.67 2.32 4.25
CA ILE A 195 11.75 2.30 3.27
C ILE A 195 11.23 1.72 1.95
N ALA A 196 11.99 1.88 0.87
CA ALA A 196 11.63 1.31 -0.42
C ALA A 196 12.84 0.70 -1.15
N ILE A 197 12.61 -0.44 -1.81
CA ILE A 197 13.59 -1.19 -2.57
C ILE A 197 13.06 -1.37 -3.98
N LYS A 198 13.89 -1.08 -4.98
CA LYS A 198 13.56 -1.28 -6.39
C LYS A 198 14.41 -2.43 -6.96
N PRO A 199 13.88 -3.65 -7.06
CA PRO A 199 14.58 -4.76 -7.70
C PRO A 199 14.92 -4.43 -9.15
N ALA A 200 16.00 -5.02 -9.67
CA ALA A 200 16.37 -4.85 -11.07
C ALA A 200 15.23 -5.30 -12.01
N GLY A 201 14.70 -4.37 -12.81
CA GLY A 201 13.63 -4.63 -13.78
C GLY A 201 12.23 -4.83 -13.19
N GLY A 202 12.03 -4.58 -11.89
CA GLY A 202 10.75 -4.75 -11.21
C GLY A 202 10.15 -3.44 -10.65
N ASP A 203 8.95 -3.58 -10.09
CA ASP A 203 8.25 -2.51 -9.37
C ASP A 203 9.00 -2.13 -8.09
N THR A 204 8.91 -0.86 -7.68
CA THR A 204 9.42 -0.42 -6.37
C THR A 204 8.52 -1.00 -5.26
N ILE A 205 9.15 -1.70 -4.32
CA ILE A 205 8.50 -2.35 -3.18
C ILE A 205 8.78 -1.53 -1.92
N GLY A 206 7.73 -1.16 -1.21
CA GLY A 206 7.83 -0.53 0.11
C GLY A 206 7.83 -1.56 1.23
N LEU A 207 8.52 -1.23 2.31
CA LEU A 207 8.46 -1.92 3.59
C LEU A 207 8.22 -0.87 4.67
N ALA A 208 7.38 -1.14 5.65
CA ALA A 208 7.24 -0.24 6.80
C ALA A 208 6.97 -0.97 8.10
N LEU A 209 7.38 -0.35 9.20
CA LEU A 209 6.99 -0.70 10.55
C LEU A 209 6.09 0.39 11.12
N SER A 210 4.95 -0.02 11.68
CA SER A 210 4.02 0.86 12.38
C SER A 210 3.94 0.47 13.86
N PHE A 211 4.03 1.47 14.74
CA PHE A 211 4.17 1.29 16.19
C PHE A 211 3.53 2.45 16.95
N MET A 212 3.34 2.25 18.26
CA MET A 212 2.73 3.25 19.13
C MET A 212 3.66 4.43 19.36
N ILE A 213 3.11 5.65 19.40
CA ILE A 213 3.88 6.84 19.84
C ILE A 213 4.35 6.71 21.30
N SER A 214 3.64 5.93 22.12
CA SER A 214 3.98 5.65 23.52
C SER A 214 5.10 4.61 23.69
N THR A 215 5.73 4.17 22.60
CA THR A 215 6.89 3.27 22.67
C THR A 215 8.06 3.94 23.41
N PRO A 216 8.96 3.14 24.04
CA PRO A 216 10.11 3.70 24.76
C PRO A 216 10.95 4.67 23.94
N ALA A 217 11.46 5.71 24.60
CA ALA A 217 12.41 6.64 24.01
C ALA A 217 13.63 5.87 23.45
N GLY A 218 13.95 6.08 22.16
CA GLY A 218 15.02 5.38 21.45
C GLY A 218 14.53 4.28 20.50
N MET A 219 13.39 3.64 20.76
CA MET A 219 12.87 2.55 19.91
C MET A 219 12.67 2.98 18.46
N ARG A 220 12.26 4.23 18.23
CA ARG A 220 12.16 4.81 16.88
C ARG A 220 13.49 4.74 16.13
N ASN A 221 14.58 5.13 16.77
CA ASN A 221 15.89 5.13 16.14
C ASN A 221 16.36 3.70 15.87
N GLU A 222 16.14 2.77 16.80
CA GLU A 222 16.42 1.36 16.58
C GLU A 222 15.62 0.76 15.42
N ILE A 223 14.36 1.16 15.25
CA ILE A 223 13.51 0.78 14.11
C ILE A 223 14.07 1.35 12.81
N ILE A 224 14.48 2.62 12.79
CA ILE A 224 15.10 3.24 11.61
C ILE A 224 16.38 2.49 11.24
N GLU A 225 17.27 2.26 12.20
CA GLU A 225 18.53 1.52 11.99
C GLU A 225 18.27 0.11 11.45
N ALA A 226 17.34 -0.63 12.04
CA ALA A 226 17.00 -1.98 11.61
C ALA A 226 16.37 -2.00 10.20
N LEU A 227 15.50 -1.04 9.88
CA LEU A 227 14.95 -0.92 8.52
C LEU A 227 16.05 -0.54 7.52
N MET A 228 16.97 0.35 7.86
CA MET A 228 18.09 0.74 7.00
C MET A 228 19.05 -0.44 6.74
N GLU A 229 19.30 -1.29 7.73
CA GLU A 229 20.06 -2.54 7.58
C GLU A 229 19.36 -3.52 6.63
N VAL A 230 18.04 -3.68 6.78
CA VAL A 230 17.20 -4.48 5.87
C VAL A 230 17.24 -3.92 4.44
N GLY A 231 17.07 -2.59 4.29
CA GLY A 231 17.16 -1.90 3.01
C GLY A 231 18.50 -2.12 2.33
N THR A 232 19.60 -1.99 3.06
CA THR A 232 20.96 -2.23 2.55
C THR A 232 21.16 -3.68 2.10
N THR A 233 20.76 -4.63 2.95
CA THR A 233 20.92 -6.07 2.70
C THR A 233 20.09 -6.53 1.51
N LEU A 234 18.78 -6.26 1.54
CA LEU A 234 17.86 -6.68 0.49
C LEU A 234 18.07 -5.88 -0.80
N GLY A 235 18.28 -4.56 -0.70
CA GLY A 235 18.55 -3.71 -1.85
C GLY A 235 19.80 -4.15 -2.61
N THR A 236 20.89 -4.46 -1.90
CA THR A 236 22.11 -5.00 -2.52
C THR A 236 21.84 -6.36 -3.17
N ALA A 237 21.17 -7.27 -2.47
CA ALA A 237 20.85 -8.62 -2.98
C ALA A 237 19.91 -8.61 -4.19
N LEU A 238 19.04 -7.60 -4.29
CA LEU A 238 18.07 -7.41 -5.38
C LEU A 238 18.58 -6.46 -6.48
N GLY A 239 19.83 -5.98 -6.36
CA GLY A 239 20.49 -5.17 -7.38
C GLY A 239 20.07 -3.70 -7.43
N ASP A 240 19.45 -3.16 -6.37
CA ASP A 240 19.07 -1.75 -6.30
C ASP A 240 20.31 -0.86 -6.05
N PRO A 241 20.72 0.00 -7.01
CA PRO A 241 21.88 0.87 -6.85
C PRO A 241 21.71 1.91 -5.73
N TYR A 242 20.48 2.24 -5.34
CA TYR A 242 20.21 3.22 -4.28
C TYR A 242 20.72 2.78 -2.91
N TRP A 243 20.76 1.47 -2.69
CA TRP A 243 21.20 0.86 -1.43
C TRP A 243 22.69 0.48 -1.43
N ARG A 244 23.39 0.66 -2.54
CA ARG A 244 24.84 0.44 -2.60
C ARG A 244 25.56 1.58 -1.88
N ALA A 245 26.66 1.24 -1.20
CA ALA A 245 27.59 2.26 -0.73
C ALA A 245 28.09 3.05 -1.95
N PRO A 246 28.26 4.39 -1.86
CA PRO A 246 28.89 5.15 -2.93
C PRO A 246 30.28 4.53 -3.21
N ALA A 247 30.62 4.38 -4.49
CA ALA A 247 31.97 3.94 -4.87
C ALA A 247 32.99 4.92 -4.26
N LYS A 248 33.95 4.38 -3.50
CA LYS A 248 35.09 5.14 -2.98
C LYS A 248 36.00 5.60 -4.09
#